data_AF-A0AAW2XZY1-F1
#
_entry.id   AF-A0AAW2XZY1-F1
#
_cell.length_a   1.000
_cell.length_b   1.000
_cell.length_c   1.000
_cell.angle_alpha   90.00
_cell.angle_beta   90.00
_cell.angle_gamma   90.00
#
_symmetry.space_group_name_H-M   'P 1'
#
loop_
_entity.id
_entity.type
_entity.pdbx_description
1 polymer ?
#
loop_
_entity_poly.entity_id
_entity_poly.type
_entity_poly.pdbx_seq_one_letter_code
_entity_poly.pdbx_strand_id
1 'polypeptide(L)'
;MRAIRSRVQSISEGQQRYRDIYGTSESAPAGSTCTSGLKVISVVGTGGLGKTTLVRKVYDDAAVRLGFSTHVWVTVSNSFKLHDLLRTMIRRLAVDVNKQPPHGLEAMDADEMKEFVHKFLRNRTYIIVLDDIWSLTAWEAIRYAFPEAE
;
A
#
# COMPACT_ATOMS: atom_id res chain seq x y z
N MET A 1 0.27 31.44 15.26
CA MET A 1 1.40 30.75 14.59
C MET A 1 2.03 29.57 15.37
N ARG A 2 1.46 29.09 16.49
CA ARG A 2 2.02 27.95 17.27
C ARG A 2 1.66 26.54 16.74
N ALA A 3 0.56 26.40 15.99
CA ALA A 3 0.05 25.08 15.56
C ALA A 3 0.90 24.38 14.47
N ILE A 4 1.59 25.15 13.62
CA ILE A 4 2.37 24.60 12.51
C ILE A 4 3.66 23.94 13.02
N ARG A 5 4.33 24.52 14.03
CA ARG A 5 5.54 23.93 14.61
C ARG A 5 5.27 22.58 15.28
N SER A 6 4.15 22.46 16.01
CA SER A 6 3.75 21.20 16.64
C SER A 6 3.50 20.09 15.61
N ARG A 7 2.90 20.43 14.46
CA ARG A 7 2.59 19.46 13.39
C ARG A 7 3.84 18.99 12.64
N VAL A 8 4.83 19.87 12.45
CA VAL A 8 6.15 19.50 11.90
C VAL A 8 6.90 18.56 12.85
N GLN A 9 6.82 18.82 14.15
CA GLN A 9 7.50 18.01 15.16
C GLN A 9 6.95 16.57 15.22
N SER A 10 5.63 16.39 15.19
CA SER A 10 5.01 15.05 15.16
C SER A 10 5.32 14.28 13.86
N ILE A 11 5.47 14.97 12.72
CA ILE A 11 5.90 14.34 11.46
C ILE A 11 7.36 13.89 11.57
N SER A 12 8.23 14.72 12.16
CA SER A 12 9.64 14.36 12.38
C SER A 12 9.81 13.19 13.35
N GLU A 13 8.99 13.10 14.41
CA GLU A 13 9.00 11.99 15.36
C GLU A 13 8.51 10.68 14.72
N GLY A 14 7.46 10.74 13.89
CA GLY A 14 7.00 9.60 13.11
C GLY A 14 8.05 9.11 12.10
N GLN A 15 8.76 10.04 11.44
CA GLN A 15 9.87 9.70 10.53
C GLN A 15 11.12 9.19 11.26
N GLN A 16 11.39 9.66 12.48
CA GLN A 16 12.51 9.18 13.29
C GLN A 16 12.23 7.75 13.77
N ARG A 17 11.03 7.50 14.31
CA ARG A 17 10.62 6.15 14.74
C ARG A 17 10.60 5.13 13.60
N TYR A 18 10.32 5.57 12.37
CA TYR A 18 10.43 4.74 11.17
C TYR A 18 11.90 4.44 10.81
N ARG A 19 12.80 5.42 10.91
CA ARG A 19 14.25 5.25 10.70
C ARG A 19 14.86 4.28 11.71
N ASP A 20 14.42 4.37 12.97
CA ASP A 20 14.94 3.54 14.06
C ASP A 20 14.50 2.06 13.94
N ILE A 21 13.35 1.79 13.30
CA ILE A 21 12.84 0.42 13.10
C ILE A 21 13.39 -0.22 11.82
N TYR A 22 13.63 0.57 10.77
CA TYR A 22 13.96 0.04 9.43
C TYR A 22 15.36 0.36 8.92
N GLY A 23 16.23 1.02 9.69
CA GLY A 23 17.69 1.07 9.51
C GLY A 23 18.20 1.56 8.13
N THR A 24 18.82 2.74 8.09
CA THR A 24 19.56 3.18 6.91
C THR A 24 21.00 2.65 7.00
N SER A 25 21.40 1.76 6.08
CA SER A 25 22.83 1.50 5.85
C SER A 25 23.42 2.69 5.12
N GLU A 26 24.11 3.57 5.84
CA GLU A 26 24.82 4.70 5.25
C GLU A 26 26.29 4.35 5.04
N SER A 27 26.60 3.87 3.83
CA SER A 27 27.77 4.29 3.05
C SER A 27 27.72 3.63 1.66
N ALA A 28 27.18 4.33 0.67
CA ALA A 28 27.39 3.99 -0.73
C ALA A 28 28.18 5.13 -1.40
N PRO A 29 29.27 4.82 -2.14
CA PRO A 29 30.03 5.83 -2.85
C PRO A 29 29.23 6.38 -4.05
N ALA A 30 29.63 7.56 -4.53
CA ALA A 30 29.03 8.25 -5.67
C ALA A 30 28.96 7.32 -6.90
N GLY A 31 27.73 6.90 -7.22
CA GLY A 31 27.43 5.90 -8.25
C GLY A 31 26.24 4.98 -7.90
N SER A 32 25.44 5.33 -6.89
CA SER A 32 24.36 4.48 -6.38
C SER A 32 23.21 4.41 -7.37
N THR A 33 23.00 3.23 -7.94
CA THR A 33 21.79 2.85 -8.65
C THR A 33 20.58 3.06 -7.73
N CYS A 34 19.51 3.59 -8.31
CA CYS A 34 18.26 3.92 -7.67
C CYS A 34 17.70 2.71 -6.91
N THR A 35 17.24 2.90 -5.67
CA THR A 35 16.59 1.86 -4.90
C THR A 35 15.24 1.49 -5.54
N SER A 36 15.27 0.49 -6.41
CA SER A 36 14.10 -0.20 -6.95
C SER A 36 13.52 -1.07 -5.83
N GLY A 37 12.53 -0.55 -5.10
CA GLY A 37 11.88 -1.29 -4.01
C GLY A 37 10.45 -0.80 -3.76
N LEU A 38 9.63 -1.63 -3.11
CA LEU A 38 8.27 -1.28 -2.71
C LEU A 38 8.30 -0.08 -1.75
N LYS A 39 7.64 1.03 -2.12
CA LYS A 39 7.50 2.22 -1.27
C LYS A 39 6.18 2.15 -0.51
N VAL A 40 6.26 2.21 0.83
CA VAL A 40 5.09 2.14 1.72
C VAL A 40 4.94 3.46 2.47
N ILE A 41 3.73 4.02 2.46
CA ILE A 41 3.39 5.26 3.19
C ILE A 41 2.24 4.94 4.14
N SER A 42 2.42 5.26 5.42
CA SER A 42 1.38 5.10 6.44
C SER A 42 0.81 6.46 6.86
N VAL A 43 -0.52 6.57 6.88
CA VAL A 43 -1.24 7.77 7.32
C VAL A 43 -2.01 7.47 8.60
N VAL A 44 -1.45 7.88 9.73
CA VAL A 44 -1.98 7.60 11.07
C VAL A 44 -2.52 8.86 11.75
N GLY A 45 -3.44 8.67 12.70
CA GLY A 45 -4.04 9.75 13.48
C GLY A 45 -5.40 9.37 14.04
N THR A 46 -5.94 10.21 14.93
CA THR A 46 -7.24 9.96 15.57
C THR A 46 -8.40 9.90 14.57
N GLY A 47 -9.51 9.29 14.98
CA GLY A 47 -10.74 9.25 14.18
C GLY A 47 -11.26 10.65 13.84
N GLY A 48 -11.90 10.80 12.68
CA GLY A 48 -12.53 12.07 12.29
C GLY A 48 -11.59 13.15 11.72
N LEU A 49 -10.27 12.95 11.69
CA LEU A 49 -9.31 13.92 11.14
C LEU A 49 -9.26 14.02 9.60
N GLY A 50 -10.08 13.23 8.89
CA GLY A 50 -10.09 13.23 7.42
C GLY A 50 -8.89 12.54 6.76
N LYS A 51 -8.26 11.56 7.42
CA LYS A 51 -7.13 10.78 6.87
C LYS A 51 -7.49 10.13 5.53
N THR A 52 -8.59 9.38 5.52
CA THR A 52 -9.16 8.76 4.32
C THR A 52 -9.48 9.80 3.25
N THR A 53 -9.97 10.97 3.64
CA THR A 53 -10.24 12.09 2.71
C THR A 53 -8.96 12.63 2.08
N LEU A 54 -7.88 12.78 2.86
CA LEU A 54 -6.58 13.22 2.35
C LEU A 54 -6.01 12.21 1.36
N VAL A 55 -6.00 10.93 1.73
CA VAL A 55 -5.50 9.84 0.85
C VAL A 55 -6.34 9.77 -0.43
N ARG A 56 -7.67 9.95 -0.32
CA ARG A 56 -8.58 9.99 -1.48
C ARG A 56 -8.24 11.11 -2.45
N LYS A 57 -8.00 12.32 -1.95
CA LYS A 57 -7.59 13.45 -2.81
C LYS A 57 -6.32 13.17 -3.60
N VAL A 58 -5.34 12.49 -2.99
CA VAL A 58 -4.09 12.12 -3.66
C VAL A 58 -4.33 10.98 -4.67
N TYR A 59 -5.10 9.97 -4.29
CA TYR A 59 -5.41 8.83 -5.16
C TYR A 59 -6.20 9.23 -6.41
N ASP A 60 -7.10 10.20 -6.29
CA ASP A 60 -7.92 10.72 -7.39
C ASP A 60 -7.19 11.79 -8.23
N ASP A 61 -6.01 12.25 -7.81
CA ASP A 61 -5.24 13.25 -8.54
C ASP A 61 -4.84 12.75 -9.92
N ALA A 62 -5.04 13.57 -10.96
CA ALA A 62 -4.79 13.17 -12.34
C ALA A 62 -3.33 12.79 -12.61
N ALA A 63 -2.36 13.47 -11.99
CA ALA A 63 -0.95 13.15 -12.17
C ALA A 63 -0.60 11.81 -11.52
N VAL A 64 -1.19 11.51 -10.35
CA VAL A 64 -1.08 10.19 -9.73
C VAL A 64 -1.73 9.13 -10.63
N ARG A 65 -2.94 9.37 -11.12
CA ARG A 65 -3.65 8.43 -11.98
C ARG A 65 -2.94 8.13 -13.30
N LEU A 66 -2.22 9.09 -13.85
CA LEU A 66 -1.43 8.90 -15.08
C LEU A 66 -0.07 8.26 -14.83
N GLY A 67 0.48 8.39 -13.61
CA GLY A 67 1.79 7.85 -13.23
C GLY A 67 1.81 6.35 -12.95
N PHE A 68 0.67 5.75 -12.62
CA PHE A 68 0.54 4.33 -12.32
C PHE A 68 -0.36 3.64 -13.36
N SER A 69 -0.01 2.43 -13.77
CA SER A 69 -0.84 1.64 -14.71
C SER A 69 -1.86 0.76 -14.00
N THR A 70 -1.82 0.68 -12.68
CA THR A 70 -2.76 -0.12 -11.87
C THR A 70 -3.12 0.60 -10.58
N HIS A 71 -4.41 0.67 -10.30
CA HIS A 71 -4.94 1.39 -9.15
C HIS A 71 -5.92 0.53 -8.37
N VAL A 72 -5.71 0.41 -7.06
CA VAL A 72 -6.65 -0.29 -6.20
C VAL A 72 -6.84 0.44 -4.89
N TRP A 73 -8.10 0.55 -4.48
CA TRP A 73 -8.47 0.96 -3.14
C TRP A 73 -9.26 -0.16 -2.48
N VAL A 74 -8.78 -0.70 -1.36
CA VAL A 74 -9.48 -1.69 -0.55
C VAL A 74 -9.61 -1.19 0.88
N THR A 75 -10.82 -1.24 1.43
CA THR A 75 -11.04 -1.03 2.85
C THR A 75 -10.83 -2.35 3.59
N VAL A 76 -10.02 -2.32 4.62
CA VAL A 76 -9.71 -3.47 5.46
C VAL A 76 -10.75 -3.54 6.56
N SER A 77 -11.49 -4.66 6.61
CA SER A 77 -12.46 -4.86 7.69
C SER A 77 -11.75 -5.05 9.03
N ASN A 78 -12.36 -4.54 10.11
CA ASN A 78 -11.92 -4.75 11.48
C ASN A 78 -11.84 -6.25 11.84
N SER A 79 -12.73 -7.07 11.27
CA SER A 79 -12.67 -8.54 11.37
C SER A 79 -11.69 -9.12 10.33
N PHE A 80 -10.45 -8.63 10.32
CA PHE A 80 -9.47 -8.91 9.25
C PHE A 80 -9.42 -10.40 8.89
N LYS A 81 -9.78 -10.70 7.63
CA LYS A 81 -9.65 -12.01 7.02
C LYS A 81 -8.82 -11.83 5.75
N LEU A 82 -7.59 -12.33 5.78
CA LEU A 82 -6.65 -12.19 4.66
C LEU A 82 -7.26 -12.67 3.33
N HIS A 83 -7.96 -13.80 3.35
CA HIS A 83 -8.65 -14.37 2.20
C HIS A 83 -9.70 -13.41 1.62
N ASP A 84 -10.56 -12.81 2.45
CA ASP A 84 -11.57 -11.85 2.01
C ASP A 84 -10.95 -10.57 1.43
N LEU A 85 -9.84 -10.11 2.03
CA LEU A 85 -9.10 -8.95 1.56
C LEU A 85 -8.49 -9.21 0.17
N LEU A 86 -7.78 -10.33 0.02
CA LEU A 86 -7.15 -10.74 -1.24
C LEU A 86 -8.20 -10.95 -2.33
N ARG A 87 -9.30 -11.65 -2.02
CA ARG A 87 -10.42 -11.84 -2.94
C ARG A 87 -11.00 -10.51 -3.42
N THR A 88 -11.23 -9.57 -2.50
CA THR A 88 -11.72 -8.22 -2.83
C THR A 88 -10.72 -7.47 -3.70
N MET A 89 -9.43 -7.57 -3.39
CA MET A 89 -8.36 -6.96 -4.15
C MET A 89 -8.29 -7.51 -5.57
N ILE A 90 -8.33 -8.83 -5.76
CA ILE A 90 -8.31 -9.48 -7.08
C ILE A 90 -9.49 -9.03 -7.93
N ARG A 91 -10.70 -8.96 -7.35
CA ARG A 91 -11.88 -8.44 -8.05
C ARG A 91 -11.70 -6.99 -8.49
N ARG A 92 -11.12 -6.14 -7.64
CA ARG A 92 -10.85 -4.73 -7.97
C ARG A 92 -9.77 -4.57 -9.02
N LEU A 93 -8.69 -5.36 -8.95
CA LEU A 93 -7.64 -5.40 -9.98
C LEU A 93 -8.22 -5.79 -11.34
N ALA A 94 -9.10 -6.79 -11.38
CA ALA A 94 -9.76 -7.21 -12.60
C ALA A 94 -10.63 -6.08 -13.20
N VAL A 95 -11.41 -5.39 -12.37
CA VAL A 95 -12.21 -4.22 -12.79
C VAL A 95 -11.33 -3.09 -13.32
N ASP A 96 -10.23 -2.76 -12.65
CA ASP A 96 -9.31 -1.68 -13.04
C ASP A 96 -8.75 -1.86 -14.45
N VAL A 97 -8.48 -3.10 -14.86
CA VAL A 97 -7.98 -3.43 -16.20
C VAL A 97 -9.07 -3.92 -17.17
N ASN A 98 -10.35 -3.75 -16.81
CA ASN A 98 -11.51 -4.18 -17.59
C ASN A 98 -11.46 -5.67 -18.01
N LYS A 99 -11.13 -6.55 -17.06
CA LYS A 99 -11.09 -8.01 -17.21
C LYS A 99 -11.99 -8.71 -16.19
N GLN A 100 -12.27 -9.98 -16.44
CA GLN A 100 -12.92 -10.85 -15.47
C GLN A 100 -11.91 -11.32 -14.41
N PRO A 101 -12.33 -11.52 -13.15
CA PRO A 101 -11.53 -12.23 -12.15
C PRO A 101 -11.18 -13.65 -12.63
N PRO A 102 -10.12 -14.27 -12.08
CA PRO A 102 -9.74 -15.63 -12.46
C PRO A 102 -10.85 -16.64 -12.18
N HIS A 103 -11.01 -17.63 -13.07
CA HIS A 103 -11.90 -18.76 -12.83
C HIS A 103 -11.46 -19.50 -11.56
N GLY A 104 -12.44 -19.90 -10.73
CA GLY A 104 -12.15 -20.61 -9.49
C GLY A 104 -11.65 -19.72 -8.34
N LEU A 105 -11.75 -18.39 -8.44
CA LEU A 105 -11.35 -17.47 -7.35
C LEU A 105 -11.92 -17.86 -5.98
N GLU A 106 -13.15 -18.37 -5.93
CA GLU A 106 -13.78 -18.78 -4.67
C GLU A 106 -13.18 -20.06 -4.06
N ALA A 107 -12.51 -20.89 -4.86
CA ALA A 107 -11.84 -22.11 -4.44
C ALA A 107 -10.36 -21.88 -4.10
N MET A 108 -9.78 -20.76 -4.52
CA MET A 108 -8.38 -20.44 -4.25
C MET A 108 -8.12 -20.26 -2.76
N ASP A 109 -7.00 -20.79 -2.29
CA ASP A 109 -6.50 -20.49 -0.96
C ASP A 109 -5.79 -19.12 -0.91
N ALA A 110 -5.36 -18.71 0.28
CA ALA A 110 -4.75 -17.40 0.47
C ALA A 110 -3.39 -17.26 -0.22
N ASP A 111 -2.62 -18.34 -0.36
CA ASP A 111 -1.29 -18.29 -0.96
C ASP A 111 -1.38 -18.28 -2.49
N GLU A 112 -2.30 -19.05 -3.08
CA GLU A 112 -2.67 -18.95 -4.49
C GLU A 112 -3.15 -17.54 -4.85
N MET A 113 -3.96 -16.92 -3.98
CA MET A 113 -4.40 -15.54 -4.17
C MET A 113 -3.26 -14.53 -4.07
N LYS A 114 -2.32 -14.68 -3.11
CA LYS A 114 -1.13 -13.82 -3.02
C LYS A 114 -0.28 -13.94 -4.29
N GLU A 115 -0.07 -15.17 -4.76
CA GLU A 115 0.72 -15.43 -5.96
C GLU A 115 0.06 -14.81 -7.19
N PHE A 116 -1.27 -14.90 -7.30
CA PHE A 116 -2.02 -14.24 -8.36
C PHE A 116 -1.82 -12.72 -8.33
N VAL A 117 -2.01 -12.08 -7.16
CA VAL A 117 -1.81 -10.62 -7.01
C VAL A 117 -0.37 -10.25 -7.35
N HIS A 118 0.61 -11.01 -6.88
CA HIS A 118 2.02 -10.79 -7.15
C HIS A 118 2.32 -10.84 -8.66
N LYS A 119 1.88 -11.91 -9.34
CA LYS A 119 2.03 -12.08 -10.79
C LYS A 119 1.30 -10.98 -11.58
N PHE A 120 0.14 -10.55 -11.12
CA PHE A 120 -0.63 -9.49 -11.76
C PHE A 120 0.12 -8.15 -11.72
N LEU A 121 0.69 -7.81 -10.56
CA LEU A 121 1.39 -6.55 -10.32
C LEU A 121 2.83 -6.54 -10.84
N ARG A 122 3.40 -7.72 -11.13
CA ARG A 122 4.75 -7.84 -11.67
C ARG A 122 4.88 -7.04 -12.96
N ASN A 123 5.97 -6.28 -13.09
CA ASN A 123 6.29 -5.42 -14.24
C ASN A 123 5.25 -4.31 -14.49
N ARG A 124 4.48 -3.90 -13.48
CA ARG A 124 3.55 -2.77 -13.54
C ARG A 124 3.92 -1.70 -12.51
N THR A 125 3.65 -0.45 -12.85
CA THR A 125 3.60 0.62 -11.85
C THR A 125 2.23 0.58 -11.19
N TYR A 126 2.17 0.43 -9.87
CA TYR A 126 0.92 0.30 -9.15
C TYR A 126 0.83 1.24 -7.94
N ILE A 127 -0.39 1.64 -7.62
CA ILE A 127 -0.74 2.29 -6.36
C ILE A 127 -1.89 1.53 -5.70
N ILE A 128 -1.65 1.07 -4.49
CA ILE A 128 -2.61 0.30 -3.70
C ILE A 128 -2.85 1.04 -2.39
N VAL A 129 -4.11 1.41 -2.16
CA VAL A 129 -4.57 2.00 -0.91
C VAL A 129 -5.26 0.91 -0.10
N LEU A 130 -4.72 0.63 1.08
CA LEU A 130 -5.35 -0.19 2.10
C LEU A 130 -5.88 0.75 3.19
N ASP A 131 -7.17 1.04 3.12
CA ASP A 131 -7.85 1.95 4.04
C ASP A 131 -8.28 1.20 5.30
N ASP A 132 -8.22 1.89 6.45
CA ASP A 132 -8.66 1.37 7.74
C ASP A 132 -7.94 0.07 8.21
N ILE A 133 -6.60 0.03 8.12
CA ILE A 133 -5.81 -1.06 8.72
C ILE A 133 -5.70 -0.88 10.24
N TRP A 134 -6.18 -1.85 11.00
CA TRP A 134 -6.16 -1.84 12.47
C TRP A 134 -5.01 -2.64 13.11
N SER A 135 -4.27 -3.46 12.35
CA SER A 135 -3.21 -4.31 12.92
C SER A 135 -1.99 -4.43 12.01
N LEU A 136 -0.81 -4.50 12.63
CA LEU A 136 0.45 -4.78 11.94
C LEU A 136 0.42 -6.17 11.30
N THR A 137 -0.16 -7.15 11.98
CA THR A 137 -0.32 -8.51 11.48
C THR A 137 -1.10 -8.55 10.15
N ALA A 138 -2.12 -7.70 9.98
CA ALA A 138 -2.84 -7.60 8.71
C ALA A 138 -1.92 -7.11 7.58
N TRP A 139 -1.08 -6.11 7.85
CA TRP A 139 -0.08 -5.62 6.91
C TRP A 139 0.99 -6.67 6.59
N GLU A 140 1.54 -7.34 7.60
CA GLU A 140 2.54 -8.39 7.43
C GLU A 140 1.99 -9.57 6.61
N ALA A 141 0.72 -9.91 6.78
CA ALA A 141 0.07 -10.99 6.05
C ALA A 141 -0.13 -10.67 4.56
N ILE A 142 -0.41 -9.40 4.22
CA ILE A 142 -0.69 -8.98 2.83
C ILE A 142 0.56 -8.53 2.07
N ARG A 143 1.60 -8.01 2.74
CA ARG A 143 2.75 -7.37 2.07
C ARG A 143 3.46 -8.27 1.05
N TYR A 144 3.49 -9.58 1.31
CA TYR A 144 4.14 -10.56 0.43
C TYR A 144 3.40 -10.79 -0.90
N ALA A 145 2.16 -10.30 -1.01
CA ALA A 145 1.43 -10.29 -2.28
C ALA A 145 1.97 -9.21 -3.25
N PHE A 146 2.76 -8.25 -2.78
CA PHE A 146 3.23 -7.13 -3.59
C PHE A 146 4.67 -7.36 -4.05
N PRO A 147 4.96 -7.29 -5.37
CA PRO A 147 6.31 -7.44 -5.87
C PRO A 147 7.15 -6.19 -5.55
N GLU A 148 8.35 -6.39 -5.01
CA GLU A 148 9.37 -5.35 -4.98
C GLU A 148 9.90 -5.13 -6.40
N ALA A 149 10.34 -3.91 -6.72
CA ALA A 149 10.81 -3.61 -8.07
C ALA A 149 12.10 -4.39 -8.36
N GLU A 150 12.09 -5.25 -9.37
CA GLU A 150 13.28 -5.87 -9.96
C GLU A 150 13.94 -4.93 -10.97
#